data_AF-H3KFP4-F1
#
_entry.id   AF-H3KFP4-F1
#
_cell.length_a   1.000
_cell.length_b   1.000
_cell.length_c   1.000
_cell.angle_alpha   90.00
_cell.angle_beta   90.00
_cell.angle_gamma   90.00
#
_symmetry.space_group_name_H-M   'P 1'
#
loop_
_entity.id
_entity.type
_entity.pdbx_description
1 polymer ?
#
loop_
_entity_poly.entity_id
_entity_poly.type
_entity_poly.pdbx_seq_one_letter_code
_entity_poly.pdbx_strand_id
1 'polypeptide(L)'
;MQNKSSEKPVHLIRHPRSDEDPDETLEQRRRDSRFGHILDANGRRVPLRRIELTDTPSAFGGGRNPVFFVPDTSGPFGADNRVAGCWSSPFADAEEGVARGPGKTQLSLAQWGVVTPEMDFVAARENQGREAFLKSVEDCANPKVDRLVADLFKTPAWTGELVRREVAAGRAVIPANRS
;
A
#
# COMPACT_ATOMS: atom_id res chain seq x y z
N MET A 1 -27.99 20.54 15.90
CA MET A 1 -26.63 20.09 16.28
C MET A 1 -26.59 18.58 16.24
N GLN A 2 -25.84 18.00 15.30
CA GLN A 2 -25.05 16.76 15.42
C GLN A 2 -24.63 16.32 14.01
N ASN A 3 -23.41 16.71 13.61
CA ASN A 3 -22.74 16.16 12.44
C ASN A 3 -22.21 14.77 12.80
N LYS A 4 -22.77 13.71 12.22
CA LYS A 4 -22.17 12.37 12.27
C LYS A 4 -21.33 12.19 11.01
N SER A 5 -20.01 12.23 11.21
CA SER A 5 -19.00 11.87 10.21
C SER A 5 -19.22 10.40 9.83
N SER A 6 -19.64 10.14 8.59
CA SER A 6 -19.79 8.79 8.07
C SER A 6 -18.45 8.34 7.48
N GLU A 7 -17.66 7.61 8.26
CA GLU A 7 -16.54 6.83 7.72
C GLU A 7 -17.10 5.80 6.74
N LYS A 8 -16.68 5.89 5.46
CA LYS A 8 -17.08 4.93 4.44
C LYS A 8 -16.21 3.67 4.55
N PRO A 9 -16.78 2.46 4.64
CA PRO A 9 -15.98 1.24 4.67
C PRO A 9 -15.36 0.95 3.30
N VAL A 10 -14.10 0.50 3.31
CA VAL A 10 -13.35 0.08 2.13
C VAL A 10 -13.92 -1.24 1.61
N HIS A 11 -14.48 -1.26 0.41
CA HIS A 11 -15.04 -2.47 -0.20
C HIS A 11 -14.03 -3.16 -1.14
N LEU A 12 -13.82 -4.47 -0.91
CA LEU A 12 -12.94 -5.38 -1.66
C LEU A 12 -13.77 -6.23 -2.65
N ILE A 13 -13.41 -6.25 -3.94
CA ILE A 13 -14.07 -7.06 -4.99
C ILE A 13 -13.24 -8.35 -5.23
N ARG A 14 -13.90 -9.53 -5.37
CA ARG A 14 -13.29 -10.88 -5.44
C ARG A 14 -13.58 -11.60 -6.78
N HIS A 15 -12.66 -12.48 -7.22
CA HIS A 15 -12.88 -13.56 -8.20
C HIS A 15 -12.10 -14.84 -7.78
N PRO A 16 -12.59 -16.08 -8.09
CA PRO A 16 -12.01 -17.35 -7.58
C PRO A 16 -10.92 -17.98 -8.49
N ARG A 17 -10.19 -18.99 -7.97
CA ARG A 17 -9.16 -19.82 -8.67
C ARG A 17 -9.32 -21.32 -8.46
N SER A 18 -8.74 -22.10 -9.39
CA SER A 18 -8.55 -23.56 -9.37
C SER A 18 -7.12 -23.92 -9.84
N ASP A 19 -6.38 -24.65 -9.01
CA ASP A 19 -5.20 -25.54 -9.20
C ASP A 19 -3.95 -25.07 -10.01
N GLU A 20 -2.75 -25.16 -9.39
CA GLU A 20 -1.47 -24.59 -9.87
C GLU A 20 -0.66 -25.50 -10.83
N ASP A 21 -0.02 -24.90 -11.84
CA ASP A 21 0.71 -25.55 -12.96
C ASP A 21 2.22 -25.18 -12.94
N PRO A 22 3.17 -26.14 -12.96
CA PRO A 22 4.61 -25.86 -12.75
C PRO A 22 5.32 -25.06 -13.87
N ASP A 23 4.72 -24.90 -15.05
CA ASP A 23 5.24 -24.10 -16.18
C ASP A 23 4.74 -22.63 -16.18
N GLU A 24 4.18 -22.18 -15.06
CA GLU A 24 3.57 -20.86 -14.93
C GLU A 24 4.60 -19.70 -15.05
N THR A 25 4.48 -18.91 -16.12
CA THR A 25 5.34 -17.73 -16.38
C THR A 25 5.22 -16.65 -15.29
N LEU A 26 6.25 -15.82 -15.10
CA LEU A 26 6.22 -14.69 -14.15
C LEU A 26 5.01 -13.76 -14.33
N GLU A 27 4.53 -13.57 -15.55
CA GLU A 27 3.32 -12.79 -15.85
C GLU A 27 2.03 -13.49 -15.41
N GLN A 28 2.01 -14.81 -15.45
CA GLN A 28 0.90 -15.62 -15.01
C GLN A 28 0.87 -15.68 -13.46
N ARG A 29 2.02 -15.77 -12.78
CA ARG A 29 2.16 -15.53 -11.32
C ARG A 29 1.88 -14.09 -10.89
N ARG A 30 1.97 -13.12 -11.81
CA ARG A 30 1.51 -11.74 -11.59
C ARG A 30 0.00 -11.63 -11.70
N ARG A 31 -0.66 -12.39 -12.59
CA ARG A 31 -2.13 -12.58 -12.54
C ARG A 31 -2.54 -13.29 -11.25
N ASP A 32 -1.66 -14.17 -10.79
CA ASP A 32 -1.48 -14.75 -9.45
C ASP A 32 -1.86 -13.87 -8.26
N SER A 33 -1.40 -12.64 -8.37
CA SER A 33 -1.34 -11.69 -7.28
C SER A 33 -2.22 -10.50 -7.63
N ARG A 34 -3.27 -10.30 -6.85
CA ARG A 34 -4.31 -9.34 -7.23
C ARG A 34 -3.81 -7.93 -7.02
N PHE A 35 -3.81 -7.14 -8.10
CA PHE A 35 -3.60 -5.70 -8.01
C PHE A 35 -4.65 -5.12 -7.07
N GLY A 36 -4.20 -4.33 -6.10
CA GLY A 36 -5.03 -3.66 -5.11
C GLY A 36 -4.54 -2.23 -4.89
N HIS A 37 -5.34 -1.46 -4.16
CA HIS A 37 -4.91 -0.17 -3.66
C HIS A 37 -5.40 0.01 -2.24
N ILE A 38 -4.62 0.74 -1.45
CA ILE A 38 -5.09 1.34 -0.20
C ILE A 38 -5.28 2.85 -0.44
N LEU A 39 -6.01 3.51 0.45
CA LEU A 39 -6.14 4.95 0.42
C LEU A 39 -5.12 5.56 1.38
N ASP A 40 -4.41 6.60 0.94
CA ASP A 40 -3.59 7.43 1.83
C ASP A 40 -4.47 8.35 2.69
N ALA A 41 -3.83 9.14 3.58
CA ALA A 41 -4.51 10.10 4.45
C ALA A 41 -5.34 11.18 3.70
N ASN A 42 -5.10 11.34 2.40
CA ASN A 42 -5.77 12.31 1.53
C ASN A 42 -6.69 11.62 0.50
N GLY A 43 -6.98 10.33 0.67
CA GLY A 43 -7.86 9.58 -0.24
C GLY A 43 -7.23 9.18 -1.58
N ARG A 44 -5.90 9.30 -1.75
CA ARG A 44 -5.21 8.86 -2.98
C ARG A 44 -5.03 7.36 -2.97
N ARG A 45 -5.14 6.75 -4.16
CA ARG A 45 -4.93 5.31 -4.33
C ARG A 45 -3.43 5.01 -4.36
N VAL A 46 -2.96 4.30 -3.35
CA VAL A 46 -1.58 3.80 -3.27
C VAL A 46 -1.55 2.35 -3.75
N PRO A 47 -0.81 2.03 -4.82
CA PRO A 47 -0.83 0.71 -5.43
C PRO A 47 -0.09 -0.31 -4.57
N LEU A 48 -0.79 -1.41 -4.25
CA LEU A 48 -0.23 -2.57 -3.57
C LEU A 48 -0.64 -3.84 -4.31
N ARG A 49 0.14 -4.89 -4.13
CA ARG A 49 -0.14 -6.22 -4.65
C ARG A 49 -0.53 -7.13 -3.50
N ARG A 50 -1.71 -7.73 -3.59
CA ARG A 50 -2.24 -8.67 -2.61
C ARG A 50 -1.74 -10.08 -2.95
N ILE A 51 -1.04 -10.70 -2.02
CA ILE A 51 -0.58 -12.09 -2.14
C ILE A 51 -1.38 -12.94 -1.15
N GLU A 52 -2.13 -13.89 -1.69
CA GLU A 52 -2.84 -14.89 -0.90
C GLU A 52 -2.04 -16.19 -0.95
N LEU A 53 -1.81 -16.75 0.23
CA LEU A 53 -1.16 -18.04 0.37
C LEU A 53 -2.22 -19.11 0.54
N THR A 54 -1.96 -20.28 -0.04
CA THR A 54 -2.75 -21.48 0.21
C THR A 54 -2.59 -21.92 1.66
N ASP A 55 -3.59 -22.62 2.19
CA ASP A 55 -3.54 -23.19 3.54
C ASP A 55 -2.38 -24.19 3.64
N THR A 56 -1.67 -24.18 4.76
CA THR A 56 -0.57 -25.11 5.00
C THR A 56 -1.13 -26.53 5.07
N PRO A 57 -0.61 -27.50 4.28
CA PRO A 57 -1.08 -28.88 4.32
C PRO A 57 -0.92 -29.49 5.72
N SER A 58 -1.78 -30.44 6.08
CA SER A 58 -1.78 -31.11 7.39
C SER A 58 -0.43 -31.74 7.72
N ALA A 59 0.26 -32.30 6.73
CA ALA A 59 1.60 -32.89 6.87
C ALA A 59 2.67 -31.88 7.33
N PHE A 60 2.49 -30.59 7.07
CA PHE A 60 3.38 -29.50 7.48
C PHE A 60 2.84 -28.72 8.69
N GLY A 61 1.92 -29.34 9.44
CA GLY A 61 1.40 -28.82 10.69
C GLY A 61 0.15 -27.95 10.56
N GLY A 62 -0.46 -27.88 9.37
CA GLY A 62 -1.79 -27.30 9.14
C GLY A 62 -1.92 -25.80 9.39
N GLY A 63 -2.97 -25.21 8.85
CA GLY A 63 -3.45 -23.88 9.24
C GLY A 63 -3.60 -22.90 8.08
N ARG A 64 -4.41 -21.86 8.33
CA ARG A 64 -4.59 -20.76 7.39
C ARG A 64 -3.40 -19.80 7.44
N ASN A 65 -3.10 -19.22 6.29
CA ASN A 65 -2.02 -18.26 6.13
C ASN A 65 -2.56 -16.86 5.85
N PRO A 66 -1.97 -15.81 6.45
CA PRO A 66 -2.44 -14.44 6.23
C PRO A 66 -2.13 -13.99 4.81
N VAL A 67 -2.95 -13.07 4.35
CA VAL A 67 -2.72 -12.32 3.13
C VAL A 67 -1.72 -11.22 3.42
N PHE A 68 -0.66 -11.14 2.63
CA PHE A 68 0.31 -10.06 2.71
C PHE A 68 0.23 -9.13 1.50
N PHE A 69 0.65 -7.89 1.72
CA PHE A 69 0.60 -6.84 0.70
C PHE A 69 2.01 -6.37 0.41
N VAL A 70 2.33 -6.21 -0.86
CA VAL A 70 3.65 -5.76 -1.32
C VAL A 70 3.47 -4.48 -2.11
N PRO A 71 4.30 -3.44 -1.91
CA PRO A 71 4.29 -2.26 -2.77
C PRO A 71 4.42 -2.64 -4.24
N ASP A 72 3.49 -2.16 -5.07
CA ASP A 72 3.53 -2.50 -6.49
C ASP A 72 4.21 -1.38 -7.30
N THR A 73 5.34 -1.72 -7.94
CA THR A 73 6.08 -0.83 -8.85
C THR A 73 5.72 -1.07 -10.31
N SER A 74 4.85 -2.04 -10.63
CA SER A 74 4.47 -2.33 -12.02
C SER A 74 3.74 -1.16 -12.68
N GLY A 75 3.13 -0.29 -11.86
CA GLY A 75 2.26 0.76 -12.35
C GLY A 75 1.07 0.18 -13.14
N PRO A 76 0.56 0.91 -14.14
CA PRO A 76 -0.61 0.51 -14.92
C PRO A 76 -0.45 -0.84 -15.62
N PHE A 77 0.80 -1.24 -15.93
CA PHE A 77 1.10 -2.48 -16.66
C PHE A 77 0.81 -3.75 -15.85
N GLY A 78 0.83 -3.68 -14.52
CA GLY A 78 0.48 -4.81 -13.66
C GLY A 78 -0.95 -4.77 -13.12
N ALA A 79 -1.69 -3.69 -13.40
CA ALA A 79 -3.14 -3.68 -13.23
C ALA A 79 -3.75 -4.42 -14.42
N ASP A 80 -4.74 -5.28 -14.18
CA ASP A 80 -5.64 -5.67 -15.27
C ASP A 80 -6.19 -4.37 -15.88
N ASN A 81 -6.14 -4.22 -17.21
CA ASN A 81 -6.52 -3.01 -17.96
C ASN A 81 -7.97 -2.54 -17.71
N ARG A 82 -8.67 -3.21 -16.80
CA ARG A 82 -10.04 -2.99 -16.32
C ARG A 82 -10.11 -2.08 -15.08
N VAL A 83 -9.00 -1.76 -14.41
CA VAL A 83 -9.02 -0.83 -13.26
C VAL A 83 -9.09 0.60 -13.80
N ALA A 84 -10.28 1.19 -13.82
CA ALA A 84 -10.48 2.59 -14.22
C ALA A 84 -9.54 3.52 -13.43
N GLY A 85 -8.77 4.33 -14.14
CA GLY A 85 -7.79 5.26 -13.57
C GLY A 85 -6.41 4.67 -13.24
N CYS A 86 -6.12 3.40 -13.57
CA CYS A 86 -4.79 2.83 -13.31
C CYS A 86 -3.65 3.49 -14.10
N TRP A 87 -3.99 4.13 -15.24
CA TRP A 87 -3.08 4.93 -16.07
C TRP A 87 -2.96 6.39 -15.59
N SER A 88 -3.86 6.85 -14.72
CA SER A 88 -3.82 8.20 -14.19
C SER A 88 -2.81 8.29 -13.06
N SER A 89 -1.97 9.33 -13.08
CA SER A 89 -1.10 9.63 -11.94
C SER A 89 -1.95 9.77 -10.68
N PRO A 90 -1.54 9.22 -9.52
CA PRO A 90 -2.21 9.49 -8.24
C PRO A 90 -2.17 10.98 -7.85
N PHE A 91 -1.40 11.78 -8.59
CA PHE A 91 -1.30 13.23 -8.48
C PHE A 91 -1.90 13.97 -9.69
N ALA A 92 -2.65 13.29 -10.58
CA ALA A 92 -3.26 13.91 -11.76
C ALA A 92 -4.37 14.91 -11.39
N ASP A 93 -5.14 14.61 -10.34
CA ASP A 93 -6.24 15.47 -9.87
C ASP A 93 -5.76 16.61 -8.93
N ALA A 94 -4.45 16.90 -8.92
CA ALA A 94 -3.84 17.84 -7.98
C ALA A 94 -4.09 19.32 -8.32
N GLU A 95 -5.37 19.72 -8.31
CA GLU A 95 -5.79 21.08 -7.93
C GLU A 95 -5.44 21.35 -6.44
N GLU A 96 -5.39 20.30 -5.60
CA GLU A 96 -5.37 20.47 -4.14
C GLU A 96 -4.21 19.70 -3.47
N GLY A 97 -3.00 20.25 -3.59
CA GLY A 97 -1.83 19.63 -2.96
C GLY A 97 -0.61 20.52 -3.03
N VAL A 98 -0.61 21.62 -2.27
CA VAL A 98 0.43 22.65 -2.19
C VAL A 98 1.06 22.90 -3.56
N ALA A 99 0.41 23.72 -4.39
CA ALA A 99 0.99 24.19 -5.65
C ALA A 99 2.45 24.58 -5.44
N ARG A 100 3.36 23.71 -5.90
CA ARG A 100 4.78 23.99 -5.89
C ARG A 100 5.00 24.98 -7.01
N GLY A 101 4.96 26.26 -6.65
CA GLY A 101 5.46 27.30 -7.53
C GLY A 101 6.86 26.92 -8.04
N PRO A 102 7.26 27.42 -9.22
CA PRO A 102 8.54 27.09 -9.82
C PRO A 102 9.70 27.20 -8.81
N GLY A 103 10.59 26.20 -8.81
CA GLY A 103 11.75 26.14 -7.92
C GLY A 103 11.53 25.53 -6.53
N LYS A 104 10.31 25.12 -6.16
CA LYS A 104 10.05 24.43 -4.88
C LYS A 104 10.33 22.92 -4.99
N THR A 105 11.29 22.43 -4.22
CA THR A 105 11.65 21.00 -4.15
C THR A 105 11.01 20.31 -2.94
N GLN A 106 10.98 18.98 -2.94
CA GLN A 106 10.60 18.20 -1.75
C GLN A 106 11.46 18.57 -0.53
N LEU A 107 12.76 18.75 -0.74
CA LEU A 107 13.71 19.11 0.31
C LEU A 107 13.38 20.46 0.95
N SER A 108 13.17 21.51 0.14
CA SER A 108 12.89 22.86 0.67
C SER A 108 11.58 22.89 1.46
N LEU A 109 10.55 22.18 0.99
CA LEU A 109 9.26 22.10 1.69
C LEU A 109 9.36 21.30 2.99
N ALA A 110 10.13 20.20 2.97
CA ALA A 110 10.39 19.43 4.17
C ALA A 110 11.11 20.28 5.23
N GLN A 111 12.12 21.04 4.83
CA GLN A 111 12.87 21.95 5.71
C GLN A 111 11.99 23.08 6.27
N TRP A 112 10.99 23.54 5.51
CA TRP A 112 9.98 24.50 6.00
C TRP A 112 8.89 23.88 6.87
N GLY A 113 8.97 22.58 7.18
CA GLY A 113 8.00 21.89 8.03
C GLY A 113 6.69 21.53 7.33
N VAL A 114 6.65 21.57 5.99
CA VAL A 114 5.45 21.22 5.22
C VAL A 114 5.48 19.73 4.88
N VAL A 115 4.46 18.99 5.34
CA VAL A 115 4.18 17.63 4.86
C VAL A 115 3.45 17.74 3.52
N THR A 116 3.96 17.07 2.48
CA THR A 116 3.39 17.18 1.14
C THR A 116 2.58 15.93 0.79
N PRO A 117 1.64 16.02 -0.18
CA PRO A 117 0.93 14.88 -0.74
C PRO A 117 1.80 13.66 -1.06
N GLU A 118 2.98 13.88 -1.64
CA GLU A 118 3.89 12.79 -1.98
C GLU A 118 4.51 12.14 -0.74
N MET A 119 4.71 12.88 0.35
CA MET A 119 5.20 12.32 1.61
C MET A 119 4.14 11.42 2.26
N ASP A 120 2.87 11.82 2.25
CA ASP A 120 1.75 10.99 2.73
C ASP A 120 1.57 9.74 1.86
N PHE A 121 1.68 9.90 0.54
CA PHE A 121 1.63 8.78 -0.40
C PHE A 121 2.75 7.77 -0.14
N VAL A 122 3.98 8.25 0.06
CA VAL A 122 5.14 7.40 0.40
C VAL A 122 4.92 6.73 1.75
N ALA A 123 4.48 7.45 2.77
CA ALA A 123 4.21 6.88 4.08
C ALA A 123 3.20 5.73 4.03
N ALA A 124 2.07 5.93 3.34
CA ALA A 124 1.08 4.88 3.14
C ALA A 124 1.65 3.67 2.38
N ARG A 125 2.51 3.90 1.37
CA ARG A 125 3.19 2.85 0.61
C ARG A 125 4.16 2.04 1.46
N GLU A 126 5.00 2.69 2.26
CA GLU A 126 5.97 2.06 3.15
C GLU A 126 5.32 1.29 4.29
N ASN A 127 4.06 1.61 4.63
CA ASN A 127 3.27 0.82 5.57
C ASN A 127 2.76 -0.50 4.99
N GLN A 128 2.85 -0.72 3.67
CA GLN A 128 2.52 -2.00 3.01
C GLN A 128 1.15 -2.57 3.44
N GLY A 129 0.13 -1.73 3.62
CA GLY A 129 -1.20 -2.19 4.04
C GLY A 129 -1.25 -2.85 5.43
N ARG A 130 -0.34 -2.46 6.33
CA ARG A 130 -0.20 -2.93 7.72
C ARG A 130 -1.50 -3.24 8.45
N GLU A 131 -2.50 -2.37 8.40
CA GLU A 131 -3.80 -2.60 9.05
C GLU A 131 -4.57 -3.77 8.43
N ALA A 132 -4.60 -3.84 7.10
CA ALA A 132 -5.24 -4.94 6.39
C ALA A 132 -4.50 -6.27 6.60
N PHE A 133 -3.17 -6.23 6.76
CA PHE A 133 -2.37 -7.40 7.13
C PHE A 133 -2.70 -7.88 8.54
N LEU A 134 -2.73 -6.98 9.53
CA LEU A 134 -3.06 -7.33 10.92
C LEU A 134 -4.45 -7.97 11.03
N LYS A 135 -5.44 -7.39 10.34
CA LYS A 135 -6.78 -7.99 10.24
C LYS A 135 -6.73 -9.39 9.62
N SER A 136 -5.92 -9.58 8.57
CA SER A 136 -5.77 -10.91 7.97
C SER A 136 -5.12 -11.92 8.92
N VAL A 137 -4.21 -11.50 9.79
CA VAL A 137 -3.61 -12.39 10.80
C VAL A 137 -4.67 -12.81 11.80
N GLU A 138 -5.48 -11.87 12.29
CA GLU A 138 -6.61 -12.16 13.19
C GLU A 138 -7.60 -13.15 12.55
N ASP A 139 -7.97 -12.94 11.28
CA ASP A 139 -8.90 -13.79 10.53
C ASP A 139 -8.36 -15.23 10.32
N CYS A 140 -7.03 -15.41 10.27
CA CYS A 140 -6.42 -16.74 10.14
C CYS A 140 -6.50 -17.57 11.42
N ALA A 141 -6.62 -16.92 12.59
CA ALA A 141 -6.65 -17.55 13.91
C ALA A 141 -5.53 -18.60 14.09
N ASN A 142 -4.33 -18.31 13.57
CA ASN A 142 -3.21 -19.25 13.56
C ASN A 142 -2.13 -18.82 14.58
N PRO A 143 -1.96 -19.53 15.70
CA PRO A 143 -1.05 -19.11 16.77
C PRO A 143 0.43 -19.11 16.36
N LYS A 144 0.80 -19.82 15.29
CA LYS A 144 2.16 -19.77 14.74
C LYS A 144 2.42 -18.43 14.05
N VAL A 145 1.42 -17.93 13.33
CA VAL A 145 1.47 -16.62 12.65
C VAL A 145 1.54 -15.53 13.70
N ASP A 146 0.70 -15.58 14.73
CA ASP A 146 0.69 -14.59 15.82
C ASP A 146 2.08 -14.42 16.46
N ARG A 147 2.77 -15.52 16.72
CA ARG A 147 4.15 -15.51 17.24
C ARG A 147 5.15 -14.90 16.27
N LEU A 148 5.03 -15.20 14.98
CA LEU A 148 5.92 -14.67 13.95
C LEU A 148 5.75 -13.15 13.77
N VAL A 149 4.51 -12.67 13.89
CA VAL A 149 4.21 -11.24 13.66
C VAL A 149 4.33 -10.36 14.88
N ALA A 150 4.35 -10.93 16.10
CA ALA A 150 4.39 -10.17 17.35
C ALA A 150 5.49 -9.08 17.39
N ASP A 151 6.65 -9.35 16.79
CA ASP A 151 7.79 -8.43 16.77
C ASP A 151 7.78 -7.47 15.58
N LEU A 152 7.20 -7.87 14.44
CA LEU A 152 7.15 -7.09 13.20
C LEU A 152 6.42 -5.74 13.37
N PHE A 153 5.48 -5.67 14.33
CA PHE A 153 4.65 -4.48 14.54
C PHE A 153 5.10 -3.61 15.73
N LYS A 154 6.29 -3.84 16.31
CA LYS A 154 6.84 -2.99 17.38
C LYS A 154 7.28 -1.60 16.89
N THR A 155 7.75 -1.51 15.64
CA THR A 155 8.12 -0.23 15.02
C THR A 155 6.85 0.57 14.70
N PRO A 156 6.81 1.89 14.97
CA PRO A 156 5.68 2.73 14.61
C PRO A 156 5.47 2.73 13.09
N ALA A 157 4.22 2.90 12.68
CA ALA A 157 3.88 3.07 11.28
C ALA A 157 4.51 4.36 10.71
N TRP A 158 4.87 4.33 9.44
CA TRP A 158 5.29 5.51 8.70
C TRP A 158 4.14 6.53 8.64
N THR A 159 4.49 7.79 8.84
CA THR A 159 3.59 8.93 8.67
C THR A 159 4.24 9.94 7.73
N GLY A 160 3.44 10.80 7.10
CA GLY A 160 3.98 11.88 6.25
C GLY A 160 4.98 12.76 7.00
N GLU A 161 4.79 12.95 8.30
CA GLU A 161 5.73 13.69 9.16
C GLU A 161 7.06 12.93 9.38
N LEU A 162 7.04 11.60 9.55
CA LEU A 162 8.28 10.82 9.61
C LEU A 162 9.05 10.91 8.29
N VAL A 163 8.36 10.78 7.16
CA VAL A 163 8.96 10.96 5.83
C VAL A 163 9.51 12.37 5.66
N ARG A 164 8.76 13.41 6.06
CA ARG A 164 9.22 14.79 6.04
C ARG A 164 10.51 14.99 6.83
N ARG A 165 10.62 14.40 8.03
CA ARG A 165 11.83 14.49 8.86
C ARG A 165 13.04 13.85 8.17
N GLU A 166 12.87 12.69 7.53
CA GLU A 166 13.94 12.04 6.77
C GLU A 166 14.39 12.87 5.56
N VAL A 167 13.43 13.45 4.84
CA VAL A 167 13.72 14.34 3.69
C VAL A 167 14.39 15.63 4.15
N ALA A 168 13.88 16.28 5.20
CA ALA A 168 14.46 17.52 5.73
C ALA A 168 15.89 17.32 6.25
N ALA A 169 16.18 16.14 6.80
CA ALA A 169 17.51 15.74 7.26
C ALA A 169 18.45 15.31 6.11
N GLY A 170 17.97 15.26 4.86
CA GLY A 170 18.74 14.81 3.71
C GLY A 170 19.07 13.32 3.71
N ARG A 171 18.39 12.51 4.53
CA ARG A 171 18.57 11.05 4.59
C ARG A 171 17.67 10.28 3.63
N ALA A 172 16.60 10.92 3.14
CA ALA A 172 15.72 10.39 2.12
C ALA A 172 15.46 11.43 1.02
N VAL A 173 15.12 10.96 -0.17
CA VAL A 173 14.74 11.80 -1.31
C VAL A 173 13.50 11.23 -1.99
N ILE A 174 12.61 12.11 -2.44
CA ILE A 174 11.43 11.73 -3.23
C ILE A 174 11.58 12.37 -4.61
N PRO A 175 11.98 11.61 -5.65
CA PRO A 175 12.04 12.13 -7.01
C PRO A 175 10.63 12.30 -7.56
N ALA A 176 10.20 13.56 -7.71
CA ALA A 176 8.86 13.91 -8.18
C ALA A 176 8.93 15.22 -8.99
N ASN A 177 9.48 15.15 -10.20
CA ASN A 177 9.47 16.28 -11.13
C ASN A 177 8.03 16.55 -11.58
N ARG A 178 7.62 17.82 -11.61
CA ARG A 178 6.48 18.24 -12.43
C ARG A 178 6.99 18.55 -13.84
N SER A 179 6.32 17.99 -14.84
CA SER A 179 6.37 18.45 -16.24
C SER A 179 5.41 19.60 -16.45
#